data_AF-A0AAN4ADD7-F1
#
_entry.id   AF-A0AAN4ADD7-F1
#
_cell.length_a   1.000
_cell.length_b   1.000
_cell.length_c   1.000
_cell.angle_alpha   90.00
_cell.angle_beta   90.00
_cell.angle_gamma   90.00
#
_symmetry.space_group_name_H-M   'P 1'
#
loop_
_entity.id
_entity.type
_entity.pdbx_description
1 polymer ?
#
loop_
_entity_poly.entity_id
_entity_poly.type
_entity_poly.pdbx_seq_one_letter_code
_entity_poly.pdbx_strand_id
1 'polypeptide(L)'
;GKQPKDATLTALAGLATAADRFPYFTGNDVASLATLTKVGRDILAKSTVAAVIEYLGLQETVNQASGALQKNQNGADIPDKDRFLSNINVYSKGEVDKKKGMQQYAFNAPSNAVGGKWYPVIFRRSTGSTGELASRVIITTTSADGNYEMNNCEFNGMVMPGGWTDRGSYAA
;
A
#
# COMPACT_ATOMS: atom_id res chain seq x y z
N GLY A 1 14.51 59.55 -39.55
CA GLY A 1 15.90 59.69 -39.08
C GLY A 1 16.66 58.41 -39.36
N LYS A 2 17.97 58.47 -39.59
CA LYS A 2 18.84 57.28 -39.70
C LYS A 2 19.15 56.78 -38.29
N GLN A 3 19.12 55.47 -38.07
CA GLN A 3 19.54 54.88 -36.79
C GLN A 3 21.04 55.12 -36.56
N PRO A 4 21.47 55.59 -35.37
CA PRO A 4 22.89 55.69 -35.01
C PRO A 4 23.62 54.35 -35.17
N LYS A 5 24.93 54.39 -35.47
CA LYS A 5 25.72 53.17 -35.69
C LYS A 5 25.91 52.42 -34.37
N ASP A 6 25.20 51.31 -34.23
CA ASP A 6 25.24 50.40 -33.09
C ASP A 6 25.65 48.99 -33.57
N ALA A 7 26.54 48.32 -32.83
CA ALA A 7 27.13 47.05 -33.24
C ALA A 7 26.08 45.91 -33.22
N THR A 8 25.23 45.86 -32.19
CA THR A 8 24.13 44.89 -32.07
C THR A 8 23.13 45.05 -33.20
N LEU A 9 22.72 46.29 -33.49
CA LEU A 9 21.76 46.55 -34.58
C LEU A 9 22.37 46.28 -35.96
N THR A 10 23.68 46.48 -36.13
CA THR A 10 24.40 46.08 -37.35
C THR A 10 24.39 44.55 -37.51
N ALA A 11 24.61 43.80 -36.43
CA ALA A 11 24.60 42.35 -36.45
C ALA A 11 23.23 41.78 -36.82
N LEU A 12 22.15 42.31 -36.23
CA LEU A 12 20.77 41.91 -36.56
C LEU A 12 20.38 42.28 -37.99
N ALA A 13 20.76 43.47 -38.45
CA ALA A 13 20.48 43.93 -39.82
C ALA A 13 21.24 43.14 -40.89
N GLY A 14 22.36 42.49 -40.53
CA GLY A 14 23.15 41.65 -41.42
C GLY A 14 22.61 40.22 -41.64
N LEU A 15 21.57 39.81 -40.91
CA LEU A 15 21.01 38.46 -41.02
C LEU A 15 20.19 38.29 -42.31
N ALA A 16 20.34 37.15 -42.98
CA ALA A 16 19.55 36.81 -44.15
C ALA A 16 18.07 36.59 -43.78
N THR A 17 17.16 37.39 -44.33
CA THR A 17 15.72 37.21 -44.09
C THR A 17 15.21 35.95 -44.78
N ALA A 18 14.57 35.07 -44.02
CA ALA A 18 13.87 33.90 -44.55
C ALA A 18 12.72 33.48 -43.62
N ALA A 19 11.73 32.78 -44.17
CA ALA A 19 10.68 32.16 -43.37
C ALA A 19 11.26 31.12 -42.39
N ASP A 20 10.53 30.87 -41.30
CA ASP A 20 10.88 29.84 -40.31
C ASP A 20 12.27 30.02 -39.67
N ARG A 21 12.75 31.27 -39.53
CA ARG A 21 14.03 31.60 -38.89
C ARG A 21 13.85 32.35 -37.57
N PHE A 22 14.70 32.05 -36.60
CA PHE A 22 14.80 32.72 -35.31
C PHE A 22 16.20 33.33 -35.14
N PRO A 23 16.33 34.67 -35.11
CA PRO A 23 17.57 35.35 -34.74
C PRO A 23 17.98 35.05 -33.30
N TYR A 24 19.26 34.76 -33.09
CA TYR A 24 19.83 34.60 -31.75
C TYR A 24 21.28 35.09 -31.73
N PHE A 25 21.76 35.54 -30.57
CA PHE A 25 23.15 35.96 -30.42
C PHE A 25 24.07 34.76 -30.14
N THR A 26 25.21 34.70 -30.81
CA THR A 26 26.28 33.71 -30.57
C THR A 26 27.46 34.33 -29.81
N GLY A 27 27.42 35.64 -29.58
CA GLY A 27 28.37 36.43 -28.80
C GLY A 27 27.92 37.88 -28.72
N ASN A 28 28.65 38.72 -27.99
CA ASN A 28 28.38 40.16 -27.97
C ASN A 28 28.44 40.72 -29.39
N ASP A 29 27.38 41.42 -29.82
CA ASP A 29 27.28 42.00 -31.15
C ASP A 29 27.47 41.01 -32.31
N VAL A 30 27.22 39.71 -32.09
CA VAL A 30 27.26 38.67 -33.13
C VAL A 30 25.95 37.88 -33.10
N ALA A 31 25.21 37.90 -34.21
CA ALA A 31 23.95 37.19 -34.35
C ALA A 31 24.02 36.11 -35.44
N SER A 32 23.20 35.08 -35.29
CA SER A 32 23.00 33.99 -36.24
C SER A 32 21.51 33.62 -36.30
N LEU A 33 21.16 32.71 -37.22
CA LEU A 33 19.79 32.24 -37.41
C LEU A 33 19.69 30.74 -37.07
N ALA A 34 18.71 30.40 -36.24
CA ALA A 34 18.25 29.03 -36.07
C ALA A 34 16.98 28.80 -36.90
N THR A 35 16.71 27.56 -37.29
CA THR A 35 15.40 27.20 -37.85
C THR A 35 14.38 27.10 -36.71
N LEU A 36 13.28 27.85 -36.81
CA LEU A 36 12.16 27.75 -35.88
C LEU A 36 11.07 26.90 -36.52
N THR A 37 10.90 25.68 -36.01
CA THR A 37 9.92 24.73 -36.55
C THR A 37 8.50 25.21 -36.29
N LYS A 38 7.53 24.68 -37.07
CA LYS A 38 6.11 24.89 -36.78
C LYS A 38 5.75 24.48 -35.35
N VAL A 39 6.26 23.33 -34.91
CA VAL A 39 6.04 22.82 -33.54
C VAL A 39 6.56 23.82 -32.49
N GLY A 40 7.78 24.35 -32.70
CA GLY A 40 8.33 25.36 -31.81
C GLY A 40 7.47 26.62 -31.73
N ARG A 41 6.94 27.10 -32.87
CA ARG A 41 6.00 28.23 -32.89
C ARG A 41 4.69 27.92 -32.19
N ASP A 42 4.12 26.75 -32.44
CA ASP A 42 2.86 26.34 -31.82
C ASP A 42 2.99 26.28 -30.28
N ILE A 43 4.14 25.84 -29.76
CA ILE A 43 4.45 25.84 -28.32
C ILE A 43 4.63 27.28 -27.79
N LEU A 44 5.44 28.10 -28.46
CA LEU A 44 5.68 29.50 -28.04
C LEU A 44 4.41 30.35 -28.08
N ALA A 45 3.44 30.00 -28.92
CA ALA A 45 2.16 30.68 -29.03
C ALA A 45 1.18 30.34 -27.88
N LYS A 46 1.50 29.38 -27.01
CA LYS A 46 0.61 29.01 -25.89
C LYS A 46 0.76 29.99 -24.73
N SER A 47 -0.36 30.47 -24.21
CA SER A 47 -0.43 31.44 -23.10
C SER A 47 -0.44 30.79 -21.71
N THR A 48 -0.62 29.47 -21.61
CA THR A 48 -0.72 28.76 -20.34
C THR A 48 -0.01 27.41 -20.40
N VAL A 49 0.41 26.91 -19.24
CA VAL A 49 0.98 25.56 -19.11
C VAL A 49 -0.03 24.49 -19.54
N ALA A 50 -1.31 24.66 -19.21
CA ALA A 50 -2.38 23.74 -19.63
C ALA A 50 -2.48 23.63 -21.16
N ALA A 51 -2.40 24.76 -21.88
CA ALA A 51 -2.45 24.75 -23.34
C ALA A 51 -1.19 24.14 -23.99
N VAL A 52 -0.03 24.17 -23.31
CA VAL A 52 1.17 23.43 -23.73
C VAL A 52 0.98 21.93 -23.51
N ILE A 53 0.47 21.52 -22.35
CA ILE A 53 0.17 20.11 -22.03
C ILE A 53 -0.83 19.53 -23.03
N GLU A 54 -1.89 20.27 -23.36
CA GLU A 54 -2.88 19.89 -24.37
C GLU A 54 -2.25 19.75 -25.75
N TYR A 55 -1.41 20.70 -26.17
CA TYR A 55 -0.71 20.63 -27.44
C TYR A 55 0.20 19.40 -27.57
N LEU A 56 0.84 19.00 -26.46
CA LEU A 56 1.66 17.80 -26.40
C LEU A 56 0.83 16.50 -26.27
N GLY A 57 -0.50 16.60 -26.10
CA GLY A 57 -1.38 15.45 -25.90
C GLY A 57 -1.24 14.78 -24.53
N LEU A 58 -0.73 15.51 -23.53
CA LEU A 58 -0.37 14.95 -22.21
C LEU A 58 -1.46 15.10 -21.14
N GLN A 59 -2.63 15.63 -21.49
CA GLN A 59 -3.70 15.92 -20.53
C GLN A 59 -4.16 14.66 -19.77
N GLU A 60 -4.43 13.57 -20.49
CA GLU A 60 -4.84 12.29 -19.89
C GLU A 60 -3.75 11.69 -19.02
N THR A 61 -2.49 11.80 -19.41
CA THR A 61 -1.35 11.32 -18.61
C THR A 61 -1.27 12.06 -17.26
N VAL A 62 -1.47 13.38 -17.27
CA VAL A 62 -1.49 14.17 -16.02
C VAL A 62 -2.68 13.77 -15.15
N ASN A 63 -3.86 13.56 -15.74
CA ASN A 63 -5.06 13.13 -15.02
C ASN A 63 -4.85 11.75 -14.36
N GLN A 64 -4.31 10.78 -15.10
CA GLN A 64 -4.02 9.45 -14.58
C GLN A 64 -2.95 9.48 -13.48
N ALA A 65 -1.89 10.27 -13.65
CA ALA A 65 -0.86 10.43 -12.64
C ALA A 65 -1.40 11.07 -11.35
N SER A 66 -2.31 12.04 -11.46
CA SER A 66 -2.95 12.68 -10.31
C SER A 66 -3.86 11.73 -9.53
N GLY A 67 -4.44 10.71 -10.19
CA GLY A 67 -5.30 9.70 -9.55
C GLY A 67 -4.56 8.45 -9.07
N ALA A 68 -3.26 8.33 -9.31
CA ALA A 68 -2.48 7.16 -8.93
C ALA A 68 -2.07 7.18 -7.45
N LEU A 69 -1.90 5.99 -6.86
CA LEU A 69 -1.35 5.84 -5.52
C LEU A 69 0.14 6.24 -5.49
N GLN A 70 0.52 7.03 -4.49
CA GLN A 70 1.84 7.59 -4.31
C GLN A 70 2.73 6.66 -3.47
N LYS A 71 3.89 6.30 -4.03
CA LYS A 71 4.84 5.36 -3.38
C LYS A 71 5.30 5.84 -2.00
N ASN A 72 5.59 7.13 -1.85
CA ASN A 72 6.05 7.72 -0.59
C ASN A 72 4.97 7.75 0.50
N GLN A 73 3.69 7.59 0.14
CA GLN A 73 2.59 7.52 1.10
C GLN A 73 2.34 6.10 1.63
N ASN A 74 3.00 5.08 1.06
CA ASN A 74 2.90 3.70 1.52
C ASN A 74 1.45 3.22 1.73
N GLY A 75 0.52 3.63 0.84
CA GLY A 75 -0.89 3.25 0.88
C GLY A 75 -1.78 4.08 1.82
N ALA A 76 -1.27 5.15 2.44
CA ALA A 76 -2.08 6.07 3.24
C ALA A 76 -3.21 6.71 2.40
N ASP A 77 -2.92 6.99 1.12
CA ASP A 77 -3.80 7.55 0.10
C ASP A 77 -4.79 6.58 -0.53
N ILE A 78 -4.85 5.32 -0.09
CA ILE A 78 -5.92 4.40 -0.51
C ILE A 78 -7.27 4.95 -0.02
N PRO A 79 -8.23 5.31 -0.90
CA PRO A 79 -9.47 5.96 -0.50
C PRO A 79 -10.43 5.03 0.26
N ASP A 80 -10.52 3.77 -0.18
CA ASP A 80 -11.34 2.73 0.44
C ASP A 80 -10.47 1.50 0.74
N LYS A 81 -9.97 1.46 1.98
CA LYS A 81 -9.05 0.40 2.44
C LYS A 81 -9.77 -0.94 2.59
N ASP A 82 -11.06 -0.94 2.95
CA ASP A 82 -11.85 -2.17 3.11
C ASP A 82 -12.10 -2.84 1.76
N ARG A 83 -12.46 -2.05 0.73
CA ARG A 83 -12.57 -2.53 -0.65
C ARG A 83 -11.23 -3.04 -1.17
N PHE A 84 -10.13 -2.32 -0.90
CA PHE A 84 -8.80 -2.74 -1.33
C PHE A 84 -8.43 -4.11 -0.74
N LEU A 85 -8.62 -4.31 0.57
CA LEU A 85 -8.43 -5.59 1.26
C LEU A 85 -9.27 -6.71 0.62
N SER A 86 -10.55 -6.43 0.31
CA SER A 86 -11.42 -7.37 -0.39
C SER A 86 -10.91 -7.76 -1.77
N ASN A 87 -10.39 -6.80 -2.56
CA ASN A 87 -9.89 -7.07 -3.91
C ASN A 87 -8.63 -7.95 -3.91
N ILE A 88 -7.77 -7.80 -2.90
CA ILE A 88 -6.55 -8.62 -2.75
C ILE A 88 -6.78 -9.92 -1.96
N ASN A 89 -8.03 -10.22 -1.58
CA ASN A 89 -8.41 -11.40 -0.80
C ASN A 89 -7.67 -11.50 0.56
N VAL A 90 -7.50 -10.36 1.24
CA VAL A 90 -6.94 -10.28 2.59
C VAL A 90 -8.02 -9.80 3.55
N TYR A 91 -8.12 -10.41 4.73
CA TYR A 91 -9.07 -9.99 5.75
C TYR A 91 -8.52 -8.83 6.57
N SER A 92 -9.39 -7.92 7.02
CA SER A 92 -8.98 -6.87 7.94
C SER A 92 -8.49 -7.47 9.26
N LYS A 93 -7.59 -6.77 9.97
CA LYS A 93 -7.15 -7.19 11.31
C LYS A 93 -8.34 -7.42 12.25
N GLY A 94 -9.35 -6.56 12.18
CA GLY A 94 -10.57 -6.70 12.98
C GLY A 94 -11.38 -7.96 12.63
N GLU A 95 -11.40 -8.38 11.37
CA GLU A 95 -12.02 -9.65 10.98
C GLU A 95 -11.17 -10.87 11.37
N VAL A 96 -9.85 -10.79 11.27
CA VAL A 96 -8.96 -11.86 11.77
C VAL A 96 -9.14 -12.03 13.28
N ASP A 97 -9.14 -10.92 14.02
CA ASP A 97 -9.32 -10.87 15.47
C ASP A 97 -10.73 -11.36 15.87
N LYS A 98 -11.77 -11.04 15.06
CA LYS A 98 -13.15 -11.50 15.31
C LYS A 98 -13.42 -12.93 14.83
N LYS A 99 -12.71 -13.42 13.81
CA LYS A 99 -13.04 -14.72 13.18
C LYS A 99 -12.09 -15.85 13.51
N LYS A 100 -10.76 -15.72 13.61
CA LYS A 100 -9.87 -16.91 13.74
C LYS A 100 -8.52 -16.70 14.45
N GLY A 101 -8.30 -15.59 15.14
CA GLY A 101 -7.30 -15.53 16.22
C GLY A 101 -7.90 -16.18 17.47
N MET A 102 -7.28 -17.21 18.02
CA MET A 102 -7.82 -18.00 19.14
C MET A 102 -8.43 -17.11 20.25
N GLN A 103 -9.70 -17.33 20.58
CA GLN A 103 -10.33 -16.69 21.73
C GLN A 103 -9.75 -17.28 23.02
N GLN A 104 -9.22 -16.43 23.90
CA GLN A 104 -8.75 -16.84 25.22
C GLN A 104 -9.92 -16.86 26.21
N TYR A 105 -10.08 -17.98 26.92
CA TYR A 105 -11.02 -18.10 28.04
C TYR A 105 -10.23 -18.48 29.29
N ALA A 106 -10.44 -17.73 30.38
CA ALA A 106 -9.88 -18.06 31.69
C ALA A 106 -10.92 -18.82 32.51
N PHE A 107 -10.55 -19.97 33.05
CA PHE A 107 -11.40 -20.78 33.91
C PHE A 107 -10.75 -20.88 35.29
N ASN A 108 -11.37 -20.24 36.29
CA ASN A 108 -10.92 -20.37 37.67
C ASN A 108 -11.48 -21.65 38.28
N ALA A 109 -10.73 -22.26 39.19
CA ALA A 109 -11.23 -23.36 40.00
C ALA A 109 -12.46 -22.89 40.81
N PRO A 110 -13.52 -23.70 40.92
CA PRO A 110 -14.66 -23.36 41.77
C PRO A 110 -14.21 -23.30 43.25
N SER A 111 -14.92 -22.52 44.07
CA SER A 111 -14.54 -22.26 45.48
C SER A 111 -14.47 -23.51 46.36
N ASN A 112 -15.10 -24.61 45.93
CA ASN A 112 -15.09 -25.90 46.62
C ASN A 112 -14.15 -26.94 45.98
N ALA A 113 -13.27 -26.52 45.07
CA ALA A 113 -12.26 -27.41 44.50
C ALA A 113 -11.28 -27.87 45.59
N VAL A 114 -11.03 -29.18 45.66
CA VAL A 114 -10.10 -29.78 46.64
C VAL A 114 -8.87 -30.27 45.89
N GLY A 115 -7.68 -29.98 46.44
CA GLY A 115 -6.40 -30.44 45.89
C GLY A 115 -6.32 -31.96 45.77
N GLY A 116 -5.63 -32.45 44.73
CA GLY A 116 -5.46 -33.88 44.46
C GLY A 116 -6.69 -34.57 43.85
N LYS A 117 -7.76 -33.83 43.54
CA LYS A 117 -8.93 -34.36 42.81
C LYS A 117 -8.94 -33.90 41.36
N TRP A 118 -9.40 -34.78 40.47
CA TRP A 118 -9.54 -34.49 39.04
C TRP A 118 -10.90 -33.87 38.74
N TYR A 119 -10.88 -32.71 38.06
CA TYR A 119 -12.08 -32.01 37.60
C TYR A 119 -12.08 -31.95 36.07
N PRO A 120 -13.10 -32.48 35.39
CA PRO A 120 -13.14 -32.47 33.94
C PRO A 120 -13.46 -31.06 33.41
N VAL A 121 -12.71 -30.63 32.39
CA VAL A 121 -13.03 -29.44 31.59
C VAL A 121 -13.58 -29.91 30.25
N ILE A 122 -14.79 -29.48 29.91
CA ILE A 122 -15.48 -29.91 28.70
C ILE A 122 -15.51 -28.75 27.70
N PHE A 123 -14.87 -28.94 26.55
CA PHE A 123 -14.99 -28.04 25.41
C PHE A 123 -16.06 -28.57 24.47
N ARG A 124 -17.18 -27.86 24.34
CA ARG A 124 -18.23 -28.20 23.37
C ARG A 124 -18.02 -27.42 22.09
N ARG A 125 -17.97 -28.14 20.97
CA ARG A 125 -18.02 -27.52 19.63
C ARG A 125 -19.46 -27.13 19.31
N SER A 126 -19.65 -25.99 18.66
CA SER A 126 -20.98 -25.56 18.20
C SER A 126 -21.51 -26.59 17.21
N THR A 127 -22.71 -27.11 17.44
CA THR A 127 -23.29 -28.25 16.70
C THR A 127 -23.78 -27.89 15.29
N GLY A 128 -23.59 -26.65 14.83
CA GLY A 128 -24.32 -26.09 13.68
C GLY A 128 -23.55 -25.95 12.36
N SER A 129 -22.24 -26.18 12.29
CA SER A 129 -21.48 -25.93 11.04
C SER A 129 -20.52 -27.05 10.69
N THR A 130 -20.82 -27.74 9.59
CA THR A 130 -20.02 -28.81 8.96
C THR A 130 -18.69 -28.34 8.34
N GLY A 131 -18.32 -27.08 8.51
CA GLY A 131 -17.13 -26.46 7.90
C GLY A 131 -15.94 -26.22 8.82
N GLU A 132 -16.01 -26.58 10.11
CA GLU A 132 -14.86 -26.41 11.02
C GLU A 132 -13.93 -27.63 10.97
N LEU A 133 -12.87 -27.53 10.18
CA LEU A 133 -11.95 -28.63 9.85
C LEU A 133 -11.00 -29.02 11.01
N ALA A 134 -10.75 -28.15 11.98
CA ALA A 134 -10.03 -28.43 13.23
C ALA A 134 -10.11 -27.21 14.18
N SER A 135 -10.18 -27.42 15.49
CA SER A 135 -10.00 -26.36 16.49
C SER A 135 -8.68 -26.58 17.21
N ARG A 136 -7.80 -25.58 17.19
CA ARG A 136 -6.60 -25.60 18.02
C ARG A 136 -6.99 -25.25 19.45
N VAL A 137 -6.71 -26.14 20.38
CA VAL A 137 -6.92 -25.93 21.81
C VAL A 137 -5.56 -25.80 22.47
N ILE A 138 -5.35 -24.70 23.19
CA ILE A 138 -4.17 -24.48 24.03
C ILE A 138 -4.65 -24.33 25.46
N ILE A 139 -4.20 -25.23 26.33
CA ILE A 139 -4.45 -25.17 27.76
C ILE A 139 -3.12 -24.86 28.43
N THR A 140 -3.07 -23.75 29.16
CA THR A 140 -1.92 -23.38 29.98
C THR A 140 -2.39 -23.29 31.43
N THR A 141 -1.61 -23.88 32.32
CA THR A 141 -1.78 -23.71 33.76
C THR A 141 -0.83 -22.62 34.24
N THR A 142 -1.33 -21.69 35.04
CA THR A 142 -0.50 -20.63 35.62
C THR A 142 0.33 -21.18 36.78
N SER A 143 1.56 -20.68 36.94
CA SER A 143 2.38 -20.98 38.12
C SER A 143 1.70 -20.46 39.38
N ALA A 144 1.48 -21.32 40.37
CA ALA A 144 1.16 -20.94 41.74
C ALA A 144 2.28 -21.44 42.67
N ASP A 145 2.55 -20.70 43.76
CA ASP A 145 3.54 -21.09 44.76
C ASP A 145 3.21 -22.49 45.31
N GLY A 146 4.12 -23.46 45.14
CA GLY A 146 3.94 -24.84 45.57
C GLY A 146 4.40 -25.88 44.54
N ASN A 147 4.44 -27.16 44.94
CA ASN A 147 4.82 -28.28 44.09
C ASN A 147 3.57 -28.95 43.46
N TYR A 148 2.75 -28.18 42.75
CA TYR A 148 1.61 -28.76 42.02
C TYR A 148 2.08 -29.50 40.77
N GLU A 149 1.57 -30.70 40.56
CA GLU A 149 1.94 -31.58 39.44
C GLU A 149 1.69 -30.95 38.07
N MET A 150 0.77 -29.98 37.99
CA MET A 150 0.42 -29.28 36.76
C MET A 150 0.99 -27.86 36.68
N ASN A 151 1.95 -27.45 37.50
CA ASN A 151 2.54 -26.11 37.40
C ASN A 151 3.32 -25.93 36.09
N ASN A 152 3.08 -24.82 35.38
CA ASN A 152 3.73 -24.47 34.10
C ASN A 152 3.60 -25.55 33.00
N CYS A 153 2.47 -26.24 32.94
CA CYS A 153 2.18 -27.18 31.86
C CYS A 153 1.46 -26.47 30.70
N GLU A 154 1.84 -26.81 29.47
CA GLU A 154 1.10 -26.46 28.26
C GLU A 154 0.63 -27.75 27.56
N PHE A 155 -0.67 -27.83 27.28
CA PHE A 155 -1.27 -28.85 26.42
C PHE A 155 -1.77 -28.19 25.15
N ASN A 156 -1.22 -28.59 24.01
CA ASN A 156 -1.40 -27.89 22.75
C ASN A 156 -1.56 -28.89 21.60
N GLY A 157 -2.75 -28.93 21.02
CA GLY A 157 -3.10 -29.89 19.99
C GLY A 157 -4.34 -29.49 19.20
N MET A 158 -4.70 -30.35 18.26
CA MET A 158 -5.88 -30.18 17.42
C MET A 158 -6.99 -31.12 17.90
N VAL A 159 -8.18 -30.57 18.09
CA VAL A 159 -9.38 -31.36 18.33
C VAL A 159 -10.14 -31.53 17.02
N MET A 160 -10.31 -32.78 16.59
CA MET A 160 -10.96 -33.18 15.34
C MET A 160 -12.14 -34.12 15.62
N PRO A 161 -13.06 -34.33 14.65
CA PRO A 161 -13.98 -35.46 14.72
C PRO A 161 -13.18 -36.76 14.87
N GLY A 162 -13.33 -37.46 15.99
CA GLY A 162 -12.57 -38.69 16.30
C GLY A 162 -11.52 -38.57 17.42
N GLY A 163 -11.23 -37.36 17.92
CA GLY A 163 -10.41 -37.20 19.13
C GLY A 163 -9.41 -36.04 19.10
N TRP A 164 -8.37 -36.17 19.92
CA TRP A 164 -7.26 -35.22 20.04
C TRP A 164 -6.03 -35.74 19.31
N THR A 165 -5.32 -34.86 18.61
CA THR A 165 -3.98 -35.16 18.07
C THR A 165 -2.95 -34.25 18.73
N ASP A 166 -1.91 -34.85 19.29
CA ASP A 166 -0.72 -34.14 19.78
C ASP A 166 0.09 -33.57 18.61
N ARG A 167 0.90 -32.55 18.88
CA ARG A 167 1.67 -31.87 17.82
C ARG A 167 2.71 -32.84 17.24
N GLY A 168 2.49 -33.34 16.02
CA GLY A 168 3.50 -34.14 15.30
C GLY A 168 2.96 -35.08 14.24
N SER A 169 1.70 -35.52 14.36
CA SER A 169 1.04 -36.33 13.35
C SER A 169 -0.06 -35.50 12.72
N TYR A 170 0.10 -35.08 11.46
CA TYR A 170 -1.06 -34.62 10.70
C TYR A 170 -2.01 -35.82 10.58
N ALA A 171 -3.30 -35.64 10.86
CA ALA A 171 -4.29 -36.66 10.58
C ALA A 171 -4.20 -37.03 9.09
N ALA A 172 -4.05 -38.32 8.81
CA ALA A 172 -4.18 -38.87 7.45
C ALA A 172 -5.65 -38.84 7.02
#